data_AF-A0A2E8H9A7-F1
#
_entry.id   AF-A0A2E8H9A7-F1
#
_cell.length_a   1.000
_cell.length_b   1.000
_cell.length_c   1.000
_cell.angle_alpha   90.00
_cell.angle_beta   90.00
_cell.angle_gamma   90.00
#
_symmetry.space_group_name_H-M   'P 1'
#
loop_
_entity.id
_entity.type
_entity.pdbx_description
1 polymer ?
#
loop_
_entity_poly.entity_id
_entity_poly.type
_entity_poly.pdbx_seq_one_letter_code
_entity_poly.pdbx_strand_id
1 'polypeptide(L)'
;MRLLLPLLILGALGSLQAQEPDLGTEAPDLGTEAQRDAGKVIYEQKCAQCHGAEGEGDGDGGAYFRPAPRDLTSGTFKVRTTESGELPTDEDLKRVIRLGMPATGMPAWPDFGDRELTELVYYIKTFSEDFADPDMIVPPMEIPQAPAFTEASAQKGRKLFEENKCIDCHGLYGRMDGPSAPTLKDDWDRHIRPADLTKRWTYRGGPSREDIYRTFTTGLNGTPMPSYADLLEEEDRWNLVDYVFSLSADEPDYATVVIARLMTGEIDIEQASSLFDSIPGALFPMAGQVIEPGREFFRSIDAVDVKAVYSANHIAIRLAWNDMSADRSGHNSPAIPVPVFDPDAEASTEDFSDAVALQFPAKTGSVLPYFLFGDRRNAVDIWFADLAGDEAERFTGRGSDNITPEPLGTPLVDASYEDGEWSVIFVQERQAEGGSPFEAGSFVPVAFSLWDGFNKERGNKRGLSSWYYLYLEPAEEEWSILPTLQWGLATLLVQFAIVYGVRRKYANHAGQGPHDRQ
;
A
#
# COMPACT_ATOMS: atom_id res chain seq x y z
N MET A 1 -102.22 -23.15 -8.78
CA MET A 1 -102.35 -22.56 -7.42
C MET A 1 -101.28 -23.21 -6.54
N ARG A 2 -100.55 -22.39 -5.76
CA ARG A 2 -99.32 -22.67 -4.96
C ARG A 2 -98.01 -22.56 -5.76
N LEU A 3 -97.40 -21.37 -5.83
CA LEU A 3 -96.49 -20.70 -4.85
C LEU A 3 -95.08 -21.30 -4.85
N LEU A 4 -94.21 -20.60 -5.60
CA LEU A 4 -92.75 -20.59 -5.50
C LEU A 4 -92.33 -19.74 -4.29
N LEU A 5 -91.36 -20.21 -3.51
CA LEU A 5 -90.56 -19.40 -2.60
C LEU A 5 -89.10 -19.86 -2.70
N PRO A 6 -88.17 -19.03 -3.19
CA PRO A 6 -86.75 -19.34 -3.18
C PRO A 6 -86.10 -18.89 -1.87
N LEU A 7 -85.16 -19.70 -1.39
CA LEU A 7 -84.37 -19.49 -0.17
C LEU A 7 -83.35 -18.37 -0.42
N LEU A 8 -83.42 -17.29 0.36
CA LEU A 8 -82.44 -16.21 0.42
C LEU A 8 -81.17 -16.71 1.15
N ILE A 9 -80.05 -16.81 0.45
CA ILE A 9 -78.72 -16.94 1.05
C ILE A 9 -78.17 -15.52 1.22
N LEU A 10 -78.11 -15.07 2.47
CA LEU A 10 -77.53 -13.79 2.86
C LEU A 10 -76.01 -13.92 2.86
N GLY A 11 -75.32 -13.03 2.14
CA GLY A 11 -73.87 -13.01 2.04
C GLY A 11 -73.17 -12.56 3.31
N ALA A 12 -72.01 -13.15 3.57
CA ALA A 12 -70.96 -12.58 4.40
C ALA A 12 -69.72 -12.39 3.51
N LEU A 13 -69.58 -11.20 2.93
CA LEU A 13 -68.30 -10.72 2.42
C LEU A 13 -67.43 -10.43 3.65
N GLY A 14 -66.59 -11.39 4.03
CA GLY A 14 -65.46 -11.14 4.92
C GLY A 14 -64.47 -10.27 4.16
N SER A 15 -64.36 -9.01 4.57
CA SER A 15 -63.26 -8.14 4.21
C SER A 15 -61.95 -8.77 4.68
N LEU A 16 -61.17 -9.34 3.75
CA LEU A 16 -59.74 -9.52 3.94
C LEU A 16 -59.14 -8.11 4.03
N GLN A 17 -59.00 -7.58 5.23
CA GLN A 17 -58.02 -6.55 5.49
C GLN A 17 -56.66 -7.24 5.36
N ALA A 18 -55.88 -6.80 4.38
CA ALA A 18 -54.45 -7.06 4.38
C ALA A 18 -53.91 -6.48 5.70
N GLN A 19 -53.39 -7.34 6.55
CA GLN A 19 -52.66 -6.94 7.73
C GLN A 19 -51.39 -6.26 7.23
N GLU A 20 -51.29 -4.94 7.41
CA GLU A 20 -50.03 -4.24 7.25
C GLU A 20 -48.99 -4.88 8.20
N PRO A 21 -47.73 -5.04 7.77
CA PRO A 21 -46.71 -5.59 8.64
C PRO A 21 -46.57 -4.68 9.86
N ASP A 22 -46.75 -5.27 11.03
CA ASP A 22 -46.43 -4.68 12.32
C ASP A 22 -44.91 -4.49 12.37
N LEU A 23 -44.43 -3.33 11.94
CA LEU A 23 -43.06 -2.86 12.14
C LEU A 23 -42.95 -2.52 13.63
N GLY A 24 -42.69 -3.57 14.41
CA GLY A 24 -42.78 -3.57 15.86
C GLY A 24 -41.95 -2.46 16.51
N THR A 25 -42.64 -1.69 17.34
CA THR A 25 -42.13 -0.85 18.43
C THR A 25 -41.53 -1.72 19.54
N GLU A 26 -40.49 -2.51 19.24
CA GLU A 26 -39.62 -3.05 20.30
C GLU A 26 -38.57 -1.99 20.64
N ALA A 27 -38.41 -1.70 21.92
CA ALA A 27 -37.38 -0.75 22.36
C ALA A 27 -36.00 -1.19 21.87
N PRO A 28 -35.12 -0.27 21.45
CA PRO A 28 -33.76 -0.59 21.01
C PRO A 28 -33.04 -1.49 22.02
N ASP A 29 -32.42 -2.57 21.54
CA ASP A 29 -31.62 -3.43 22.40
C ASP A 29 -30.31 -2.73 22.78
N LEU A 30 -30.24 -2.28 24.03
CA LEU A 30 -29.07 -1.64 24.65
C LEU A 30 -28.38 -2.55 25.68
N GLY A 31 -28.80 -3.81 25.76
CA GLY A 31 -28.35 -4.74 26.78
C GLY A 31 -28.80 -4.38 28.21
N THR A 32 -28.45 -5.25 29.16
CA THR A 32 -28.62 -4.99 30.60
C THR A 32 -27.47 -4.14 31.14
N GLU A 33 -27.67 -3.51 32.30
CA GLU A 33 -26.61 -2.78 33.01
C GLU A 33 -25.35 -3.65 33.23
N ALA A 34 -25.54 -4.90 33.66
CA ALA A 34 -24.43 -5.84 33.85
C ALA A 34 -23.64 -6.14 32.56
N GLN A 35 -24.31 -6.18 31.39
CA GLN A 35 -23.63 -6.38 30.12
C GLN A 35 -22.83 -5.13 29.70
N ARG A 36 -23.39 -3.94 29.92
CA ARG A 36 -22.67 -2.68 29.66
C ARG A 36 -21.49 -2.51 30.60
N ASP A 37 -21.61 -2.88 31.88
CA ASP A 37 -20.50 -2.88 32.83
C ASP A 37 -19.39 -3.85 32.40
N ALA A 38 -19.74 -5.04 31.89
CA ALA A 38 -18.76 -5.97 31.34
C ALA A 38 -18.06 -5.40 30.10
N GLY A 39 -18.83 -4.78 29.18
CA GLY A 39 -18.29 -4.08 28.01
C GLY A 39 -17.38 -2.92 28.36
N LYS A 40 -17.71 -2.15 29.42
CA LYS A 40 -16.91 -1.04 29.93
C LYS A 40 -15.50 -1.49 30.33
N VAL A 41 -15.39 -2.62 31.03
CA VAL A 41 -14.08 -3.18 31.42
C VAL A 41 -13.22 -3.47 30.19
N ILE A 42 -13.81 -3.99 29.12
CA ILE A 42 -13.11 -4.26 27.85
C ILE A 42 -12.67 -2.94 27.21
N TYR A 43 -13.58 -1.96 27.14
CA TYR A 43 -13.32 -0.65 26.54
C TYR A 43 -12.18 0.09 27.25
N GLU A 44 -12.20 0.16 28.58
CA GLU A 44 -11.17 0.83 29.38
C GLU A 44 -9.78 0.21 29.15
N GLN A 45 -9.71 -1.12 28.97
CA GLN A 45 -8.45 -1.83 28.78
C GLN A 45 -7.89 -1.74 27.37
N LYS A 46 -8.73 -1.56 26.35
CA LYS A 46 -8.34 -1.78 24.94
C LYS A 46 -8.67 -0.64 23.99
N CYS A 47 -9.61 0.23 24.34
CA CYS A 47 -10.16 1.25 23.44
C CYS A 47 -9.92 2.67 23.97
N ALA A 48 -10.04 2.89 25.28
CA ALA A 48 -10.00 4.22 25.90
C ALA A 48 -8.69 4.98 25.68
N GLN A 49 -7.56 4.29 25.50
CA GLN A 49 -6.28 4.94 25.19
C GLN A 49 -6.33 5.76 23.89
N CYS A 50 -7.15 5.35 22.92
CA CYS A 50 -7.30 6.06 21.65
C CYS A 50 -8.62 6.82 21.59
N HIS A 51 -9.73 6.18 21.96
CA HIS A 51 -11.07 6.75 21.85
C HIS A 51 -11.48 7.64 23.03
N GLY A 52 -10.64 7.78 24.07
CA GLY A 52 -10.96 8.54 25.28
C GLY A 52 -11.83 7.74 26.25
N ALA A 53 -11.80 8.09 27.54
CA ALA A 53 -12.63 7.43 28.55
C ALA A 53 -14.13 7.68 28.32
N GLU A 54 -14.46 8.83 27.74
CA GLU A 54 -15.83 9.30 27.45
C GLU A 54 -16.21 9.11 25.98
N GLY A 55 -15.35 8.48 25.16
CA GLY A 55 -15.66 8.16 23.77
C GLY A 55 -15.44 9.30 22.77
N GLU A 56 -14.89 10.45 23.19
CA GLU A 56 -14.76 11.66 22.37
C GLU A 56 -13.63 11.58 21.30
N GLY A 57 -12.88 10.49 21.25
CA GLY A 57 -11.77 10.33 20.31
C GLY A 57 -10.49 11.07 20.74
N ASP A 58 -10.39 11.44 22.01
CA ASP A 58 -9.39 12.34 22.60
C ASP A 58 -8.46 11.65 23.61
N GLY A 59 -8.41 10.31 23.62
CA GLY A 59 -7.54 9.56 24.54
C GLY A 59 -6.06 9.94 24.38
N ASP A 60 -5.24 9.66 25.39
CA ASP A 60 -3.79 10.02 25.42
C ASP A 60 -3.01 9.63 24.15
N GLY A 61 -3.42 8.55 23.47
CA GLY A 61 -2.83 8.10 22.21
C GLY A 61 -3.37 8.79 20.96
N GLY A 62 -4.54 9.43 21.02
CA GLY A 62 -5.27 9.96 19.88
C GLY A 62 -4.53 11.03 19.09
N ALA A 63 -3.71 11.84 19.77
CA ALA A 63 -2.87 12.85 19.12
C ALA A 63 -1.86 12.26 18.12
N TYR A 64 -1.47 11.00 18.30
CA TYR A 64 -0.47 10.28 17.49
C TYR A 64 -1.06 9.43 16.36
N PHE A 65 -2.37 9.55 16.07
CA PHE A 65 -2.98 8.88 14.90
C PHE A 65 -3.54 9.88 13.88
N ARG A 66 -3.26 9.62 12.61
CA ARG A 66 -3.97 10.20 11.46
C ARG A 66 -4.37 9.05 10.55
N PRO A 67 -5.67 8.85 10.25
CA PRO A 67 -6.82 9.63 10.74
C PRO A 67 -6.96 9.57 12.28
N ALA A 68 -7.59 10.59 12.86
CA ALA A 68 -7.87 10.63 14.29
C ALA A 68 -8.81 9.48 14.71
N PRO A 69 -8.74 8.99 15.96
CA PRO A 69 -9.72 8.07 16.50
C PRO A 69 -11.14 8.63 16.34
N ARG A 70 -12.12 7.73 16.15
CA ARG A 70 -13.51 8.13 16.01
C ARG A 70 -14.04 8.65 17.34
N ASP A 71 -14.61 9.85 17.32
CA ASP A 71 -15.56 10.35 18.30
C ASP A 71 -16.86 9.52 18.25
N LEU A 72 -17.04 8.66 19.24
CA LEU A 72 -18.17 7.74 19.41
C LEU A 72 -19.41 8.44 19.95
N THR A 73 -19.28 9.65 20.49
CA THR A 73 -20.41 10.44 21.01
C THR A 73 -21.27 11.04 19.90
N SER A 74 -20.65 11.27 18.75
CA SER A 74 -21.25 11.92 17.58
C SER A 74 -22.34 11.13 16.84
N GLY A 75 -22.56 9.84 17.17
CA GLY A 75 -23.43 8.95 16.40
C GLY A 75 -22.97 8.69 14.95
N THR A 76 -21.80 9.21 14.54
CA THR A 76 -21.38 9.28 13.13
C THR A 76 -20.36 8.19 12.78
N PHE A 77 -20.82 7.12 12.11
CA PHE A 77 -19.98 5.97 11.76
C PHE A 77 -19.72 5.83 10.25
N LYS A 78 -18.48 5.52 9.87
CA LYS A 78 -18.08 5.41 8.45
C LYS A 78 -18.60 4.14 7.79
N VAL A 79 -18.34 2.99 8.42
CA VAL A 79 -18.62 1.66 7.85
C VAL A 79 -19.92 1.14 8.45
N ARG A 80 -20.95 1.01 7.60
CA ARG A 80 -22.33 0.67 7.98
C ARG A 80 -22.98 -0.15 6.89
N THR A 81 -24.10 -0.79 7.20
CA THR A 81 -25.03 -1.40 6.25
C THR A 81 -26.36 -0.65 6.16
N THR A 82 -26.50 0.48 6.84
CA THR A 82 -27.67 1.37 6.83
C THR A 82 -27.52 2.51 5.83
N GLU A 83 -28.61 3.22 5.53
CA GLU A 83 -28.63 4.36 4.59
C GLU A 83 -27.68 5.50 5.04
N SER A 84 -27.29 6.38 4.12
CA SER A 84 -26.42 7.52 4.44
C SER A 84 -27.06 8.42 5.50
N GLY A 85 -26.29 8.81 6.52
CA GLY A 85 -26.78 9.59 7.66
C GLY A 85 -27.26 8.74 8.85
N GLU A 86 -27.59 7.46 8.63
CA GLU A 86 -28.17 6.60 9.67
C GLU A 86 -27.13 5.95 10.59
N LEU A 87 -27.58 5.49 11.76
CA LEU A 87 -26.76 4.77 12.74
C LEU A 87 -26.29 3.40 12.21
N PRO A 88 -25.12 2.88 12.65
CA PRO A 88 -24.70 1.50 12.37
C PRO A 88 -25.62 0.49 13.07
N THR A 89 -25.71 -0.72 12.51
CA THR A 89 -26.26 -1.86 13.24
C THR A 89 -25.26 -2.40 14.27
N ASP A 90 -25.74 -3.21 15.23
CA ASP A 90 -24.83 -3.92 16.15
C ASP A 90 -23.82 -4.80 15.40
N GLU A 91 -24.22 -5.42 14.29
CA GLU A 91 -23.33 -6.26 13.48
C GLU A 91 -22.30 -5.43 12.70
N ASP A 92 -22.62 -4.20 12.30
CA ASP A 92 -21.64 -3.28 11.71
C ASP A 92 -20.54 -2.94 12.73
N LEU A 93 -20.93 -2.61 13.96
CA LEU A 93 -19.98 -2.30 15.04
C LEU A 93 -19.12 -3.52 15.39
N LYS A 94 -19.71 -4.71 15.53
CA LYS A 94 -18.98 -5.95 15.77
C LYS A 94 -18.01 -6.26 14.63
N ARG A 95 -18.42 -6.08 13.38
CA ARG A 95 -17.57 -6.28 12.19
C ARG A 95 -16.35 -5.35 12.23
N VAL A 96 -16.56 -4.06 12.47
CA VAL A 96 -15.47 -3.07 12.55
C VAL A 96 -14.50 -3.39 13.68
N ILE A 97 -14.98 -3.78 14.87
CA ILE A 97 -14.09 -4.15 15.99
C ILE A 97 -13.31 -5.42 15.64
N ARG A 98 -13.96 -6.43 15.06
CA ARG A 98 -13.31 -7.71 14.73
C ARG A 98 -12.24 -7.56 13.65
N LEU A 99 -12.51 -6.75 12.62
CA LEU A 99 -11.61 -6.57 11.47
C LEU A 99 -10.63 -5.40 11.65
N GLY A 100 -10.89 -4.50 12.59
CA GLY A 100 -10.17 -3.24 12.72
C GLY A 100 -10.47 -2.29 11.55
N MET A 101 -9.63 -1.27 11.38
CA MET A 101 -9.63 -0.43 10.18
C MET A 101 -8.22 -0.41 9.59
N PRO A 102 -7.97 -1.16 8.49
CA PRO A 102 -6.69 -1.18 7.80
C PRO A 102 -6.14 0.23 7.51
N ALA A 103 -4.80 0.36 7.54
CA ALA A 103 -4.08 1.62 7.36
C ALA A 103 -4.50 2.75 8.33
N THR A 104 -4.94 2.40 9.54
CA THR A 104 -5.20 3.34 10.65
C THR A 104 -4.62 2.81 11.97
N GLY A 105 -4.76 3.59 13.05
CA GLY A 105 -4.41 3.14 14.40
C GLY A 105 -5.35 2.10 15.02
N MET A 106 -6.48 1.75 14.38
CA MET A 106 -7.47 0.83 14.94
C MET A 106 -7.16 -0.64 14.58
N PRO A 107 -6.58 -1.44 15.50
CA PRO A 107 -6.22 -2.82 15.23
C PRO A 107 -7.45 -3.74 15.11
N ALA A 108 -7.24 -4.92 14.54
CA ALA A 108 -8.23 -5.99 14.52
C ALA A 108 -8.26 -6.74 15.86
N TRP A 109 -9.46 -7.14 16.29
CA TRP A 109 -9.69 -7.98 17.46
C TRP A 109 -10.37 -9.31 17.08
N PRO A 110 -9.74 -10.16 16.26
CA PRO A 110 -10.37 -11.38 15.72
C PRO A 110 -10.69 -12.42 16.80
N ASP A 111 -9.98 -12.37 17.93
CA ASP A 111 -10.08 -13.35 19.02
C ASP A 111 -11.20 -13.07 20.03
N PHE A 112 -11.93 -11.95 19.90
CA PHE A 112 -13.07 -11.70 20.79
C PHE A 112 -14.22 -12.67 20.52
N GLY A 113 -14.75 -13.25 21.59
CA GLY A 113 -15.98 -14.05 21.54
C GLY A 113 -17.21 -13.18 21.25
N ASP A 114 -18.26 -13.78 20.68
CA ASP A 114 -19.49 -13.05 20.32
C ASP A 114 -20.15 -12.36 21.52
N ARG A 115 -20.07 -12.97 22.72
CA ARG A 115 -20.56 -12.37 23.96
C ARG A 115 -19.79 -11.09 24.32
N GLU A 116 -18.45 -11.14 24.28
CA GLU A 116 -17.58 -10.00 24.62
C GLU A 116 -17.79 -8.86 23.64
N LEU A 117 -17.88 -9.16 22.35
CA LEU A 117 -18.19 -8.18 21.31
C LEU A 117 -19.55 -7.53 21.53
N THR A 118 -20.58 -8.31 21.85
CA THR A 118 -21.93 -7.80 22.11
C THR A 118 -21.96 -6.91 23.35
N GLU A 119 -21.32 -7.32 24.45
CA GLU A 119 -21.18 -6.53 25.68
C GLU A 119 -20.42 -5.21 25.42
N LEU A 120 -19.33 -5.26 24.67
CA LEU A 120 -18.57 -4.06 24.27
C LEU A 120 -19.40 -3.12 23.39
N VAL A 121 -20.16 -3.64 22.42
CA VAL A 121 -21.05 -2.84 21.57
C VAL A 121 -22.15 -2.18 22.39
N TYR A 122 -22.77 -2.88 23.34
CA TYR A 122 -23.74 -2.24 24.24
C TYR A 122 -23.12 -1.10 25.05
N TYR A 123 -21.86 -1.23 25.47
CA TYR A 123 -21.17 -0.13 26.13
C TYR A 123 -20.88 1.02 25.17
N ILE A 124 -20.38 0.77 23.96
CA ILE A 124 -20.11 1.82 22.96
C ILE A 124 -21.38 2.61 22.62
N LYS A 125 -22.53 1.95 22.50
CA LYS A 125 -23.82 2.59 22.24
C LYS A 125 -24.24 3.56 23.36
N THR A 126 -23.63 3.50 24.55
CA THR A 126 -23.93 4.46 25.64
C THR A 126 -23.34 5.84 25.43
N PHE A 127 -22.39 6.01 24.51
CA PHE A 127 -21.75 7.31 24.26
C PHE A 127 -22.64 8.28 23.48
N SER A 128 -23.68 7.80 22.80
CA SER A 128 -24.62 8.62 22.04
C SER A 128 -26.06 8.27 22.43
N GLU A 129 -26.85 9.29 22.77
CA GLU A 129 -28.27 9.11 23.10
C GLU A 129 -29.09 8.63 21.89
N ASP A 130 -28.60 8.84 20.66
CA ASP A 130 -29.28 8.46 19.42
C ASP A 130 -29.55 6.96 19.34
N PHE A 131 -28.67 6.12 19.91
CA PHE A 131 -28.88 4.67 19.94
C PHE A 131 -30.08 4.25 20.82
N ALA A 132 -30.52 5.11 21.73
CA ALA A 132 -31.69 4.87 22.57
C ALA A 132 -32.99 5.37 21.94
N ASP A 133 -32.92 6.13 20.85
CA ASP A 133 -34.09 6.62 20.11
C ASP A 133 -34.57 5.56 19.10
N PRO A 134 -35.76 4.96 19.29
CA PRO A 134 -36.30 3.98 18.35
C PRO A 134 -36.48 4.52 16.93
N ASP A 135 -36.69 5.84 16.78
CA ASP A 135 -36.90 6.47 15.47
C ASP A 135 -35.60 6.56 14.65
N MET A 136 -34.44 6.39 15.29
CA MET A 136 -33.11 6.40 14.67
C MET A 136 -32.59 4.99 14.33
N ILE A 137 -33.34 3.94 14.67
CA ILE A 137 -32.96 2.55 14.39
C ILE A 137 -33.61 2.09 13.09
N VAL A 138 -32.80 2.05 12.02
CA VAL A 138 -33.23 1.59 10.71
C VAL A 138 -32.76 0.16 10.41
N PRO A 139 -33.52 -0.64 9.62
CA PRO A 139 -33.06 -1.95 9.18
C PRO A 139 -31.84 -1.82 8.25
N PRO A 140 -30.94 -2.83 8.22
CA PRO A 140 -29.84 -2.85 7.27
C PRO A 140 -30.37 -2.97 5.84
N MET A 141 -29.69 -2.30 4.91
CA MET A 141 -29.90 -2.46 3.48
C MET A 141 -29.43 -3.84 3.02
N GLU A 142 -30.08 -4.36 1.99
CA GLU A 142 -29.63 -5.57 1.32
C GLU A 142 -28.41 -5.25 0.45
N ILE A 143 -27.30 -5.93 0.71
CA ILE A 143 -26.11 -5.89 -0.15
C ILE A 143 -26.17 -7.09 -1.09
N PRO A 144 -26.48 -6.88 -2.38
CA PRO A 144 -26.60 -7.98 -3.33
C PRO A 144 -25.26 -8.70 -3.51
N GLN A 145 -25.33 -9.96 -3.94
CA GLN A 145 -24.13 -10.71 -4.31
C GLN A 145 -23.50 -10.10 -5.55
N ALA A 146 -22.16 -9.99 -5.58
CA ALA A 146 -21.47 -9.42 -6.72
C ALA A 146 -21.73 -10.23 -8.01
N PRO A 147 -22.18 -9.59 -9.11
CA PRO A 147 -22.22 -10.20 -10.43
C PRO A 147 -20.82 -10.65 -10.87
N ALA A 148 -20.70 -11.49 -11.90
CA ALA A 148 -19.38 -11.87 -12.41
C ALA A 148 -18.61 -10.64 -12.92
N PHE A 149 -17.35 -10.48 -12.50
CA PHE A 149 -16.47 -9.42 -13.00
C PHE A 149 -16.22 -9.60 -14.50
N THR A 150 -16.23 -8.50 -15.26
CA THR A 150 -15.80 -8.48 -16.66
C THR A 150 -15.00 -7.21 -16.97
N GLU A 151 -14.09 -7.29 -17.93
CA GLU A 151 -13.39 -6.10 -18.43
C GLU A 151 -14.37 -5.04 -18.99
N ALA A 152 -15.49 -5.49 -19.58
CA ALA A 152 -16.50 -4.58 -20.11
C ALA A 152 -17.24 -3.80 -19.01
N SER A 153 -17.52 -4.42 -17.84
CA SER A 153 -18.13 -3.73 -16.70
C SER A 153 -17.15 -2.73 -16.08
N ALA A 154 -15.86 -3.08 -15.96
CA ALA A 154 -14.82 -2.14 -15.52
C ALA A 154 -14.70 -0.92 -16.46
N GLN A 155 -14.78 -1.12 -17.78
CA GLN A 155 -14.76 -0.02 -18.75
C GLN A 155 -16.00 0.89 -18.67
N LYS A 156 -17.18 0.33 -18.40
CA LYS A 156 -18.37 1.13 -18.09
C LYS A 156 -18.16 1.92 -16.79
N GLY A 157 -17.65 1.26 -15.76
CA GLY A 157 -17.33 1.84 -14.46
C GLY A 157 -16.37 3.02 -14.56
N ARG A 158 -15.34 2.93 -15.38
CA ARG A 158 -14.41 4.05 -15.64
C ARG A 158 -15.14 5.30 -16.10
N LYS A 159 -16.08 5.15 -17.06
CA LYS A 159 -16.86 6.29 -17.56
C LYS A 159 -17.74 6.89 -16.46
N LEU A 160 -18.41 6.05 -15.69
CA LEU A 160 -19.22 6.48 -14.55
C LEU A 160 -18.35 7.20 -13.50
N PHE A 161 -17.12 6.75 -13.28
CA PHE A 161 -16.18 7.34 -12.33
C PHE A 161 -15.79 8.77 -12.72
N GLU A 162 -15.57 9.00 -14.02
CA GLU A 162 -15.34 10.33 -14.59
C GLU A 162 -16.61 11.19 -14.56
N GLU A 163 -17.75 10.66 -15.01
CA GLU A 163 -19.04 11.37 -15.12
C GLU A 163 -19.60 11.80 -13.76
N ASN A 164 -19.36 11.00 -12.71
CA ASN A 164 -19.79 11.28 -11.33
C ASN A 164 -18.73 11.99 -10.50
N LYS A 165 -17.69 12.54 -11.13
CA LYS A 165 -16.65 13.37 -10.49
C LYS A 165 -15.88 12.68 -9.37
N CYS A 166 -15.79 11.34 -9.39
CA CYS A 166 -14.95 10.61 -8.46
C CYS A 166 -13.46 11.02 -8.63
N ILE A 167 -13.09 11.39 -9.86
CA ILE A 167 -11.78 11.92 -10.23
C ILE A 167 -11.40 13.22 -9.51
N ASP A 168 -12.38 14.01 -9.06
CA ASP A 168 -12.10 15.29 -8.39
C ASP A 168 -11.41 15.08 -7.03
N CYS A 169 -11.61 13.92 -6.41
CA CYS A 169 -11.00 13.54 -5.13
C CYS A 169 -9.97 12.41 -5.29
N HIS A 170 -10.30 11.36 -6.04
CA HIS A 170 -9.46 10.16 -6.11
C HIS A 170 -8.43 10.18 -7.26
N GLY A 171 -8.56 11.12 -8.20
CA GLY A 171 -7.81 11.13 -9.45
C GLY A 171 -8.27 10.04 -10.42
N LEU A 172 -7.87 10.14 -11.69
CA LEU A 172 -8.36 9.24 -12.74
C LEU A 172 -8.02 7.77 -12.47
N TYR A 173 -6.79 7.51 -12.02
CA TYR A 173 -6.28 6.17 -11.73
C TYR A 173 -6.39 5.80 -10.25
N GLY A 174 -7.10 6.61 -9.45
CA GLY A 174 -7.36 6.32 -8.06
C GLY A 174 -6.16 6.50 -7.12
N ARG A 175 -5.17 7.30 -7.49
CA ARG A 175 -3.92 7.50 -6.75
C ARG A 175 -3.98 8.67 -5.76
N MET A 176 -5.19 9.10 -5.39
CA MET A 176 -5.47 10.18 -4.42
C MET A 176 -5.05 11.57 -4.92
N ASP A 177 -4.90 11.74 -6.22
CA ASP A 177 -4.36 12.92 -6.89
C ASP A 177 -5.44 13.82 -7.51
N GLY A 178 -6.69 13.68 -7.04
CA GLY A 178 -7.77 14.54 -7.49
C GLY A 178 -7.53 16.00 -7.07
N PRO A 179 -7.89 17.01 -7.88
CA PRO A 179 -7.65 18.42 -7.58
C PRO A 179 -8.25 18.91 -6.26
N SER A 180 -9.26 18.22 -5.72
CA SER A 180 -9.87 18.53 -4.42
C SER A 180 -9.19 17.83 -3.26
N ALA A 181 -8.39 16.78 -3.50
CA ALA A 181 -7.80 15.93 -2.46
C ALA A 181 -7.05 16.70 -1.36
N PRO A 182 -6.21 17.71 -1.67
CA PRO A 182 -5.47 18.49 -0.64
C PRO A 182 -6.36 19.36 0.25
N THR A 183 -7.62 19.55 -0.13
CA THR A 183 -8.57 20.45 0.55
C THR A 183 -9.69 19.74 1.29
N LEU A 184 -9.75 18.39 1.19
CA LEU A 184 -10.82 17.61 1.79
C LEU A 184 -10.74 17.66 3.31
N LYS A 185 -11.90 17.86 3.93
CA LYS A 185 -12.06 17.84 5.38
C LYS A 185 -13.19 16.91 5.80
N ASP A 186 -13.04 16.32 6.97
CA ASP A 186 -14.12 15.64 7.66
C ASP A 186 -15.06 16.64 8.34
N ASP A 187 -16.18 16.17 8.90
CA ASP A 187 -17.17 17.04 9.56
C ASP A 187 -16.63 17.73 10.82
N TRP A 188 -15.46 17.32 11.31
CA TRP A 188 -14.74 17.93 12.43
C TRP A 188 -13.66 18.92 11.95
N ASP A 189 -13.72 19.37 10.69
CA ASP A 189 -12.79 20.29 10.03
C ASP A 189 -11.34 19.77 9.95
N ARG A 190 -11.11 18.46 10.15
CA ARG A 190 -9.79 17.84 10.02
C ARG A 190 -9.56 17.40 8.60
N HIS A 191 -8.35 17.63 8.09
CA HIS A 191 -7.98 17.14 6.77
C HIS A 191 -8.17 15.61 6.65
N ILE A 192 -8.78 15.16 5.56
CA ILE A 192 -9.00 13.74 5.29
C ILE A 192 -8.48 13.37 3.89
N ARG A 193 -7.51 12.46 3.86
CA ARG A 193 -7.00 11.92 2.59
C ARG A 193 -8.03 10.94 1.98
N PRO A 194 -8.34 11.02 0.68
CA PRO A 194 -9.09 9.97 -0.01
C PRO A 194 -8.28 8.67 0.01
N ALA A 195 -8.94 7.52 -0.16
CA ALA A 195 -8.25 6.24 -0.21
C ALA A 195 -7.46 6.10 -1.52
N ASP A 196 -6.26 5.52 -1.43
CA ASP A 196 -5.51 5.02 -2.59
C ASP A 196 -6.25 3.81 -3.14
N LEU A 197 -6.99 4.02 -4.22
CA LEU A 197 -7.82 2.99 -4.81
C LEU A 197 -6.98 1.89 -5.47
N THR A 198 -5.68 2.12 -5.69
CA THR A 198 -4.74 1.10 -6.17
C THR A 198 -4.33 0.08 -5.08
N LYS A 199 -4.79 0.27 -3.84
CA LYS A 199 -4.39 -0.49 -2.66
C LYS A 199 -5.58 -0.99 -1.84
N ARG A 200 -6.44 -1.84 -2.42
CA ARG A 200 -7.71 -2.28 -1.80
C ARG A 200 -7.56 -2.98 -0.46
N TRP A 201 -6.41 -3.58 -0.16
CA TRP A 201 -6.11 -4.15 1.16
C TRP A 201 -6.07 -3.09 2.29
N THR A 202 -6.02 -1.79 1.95
CA THR A 202 -6.08 -0.67 2.90
C THR A 202 -7.49 -0.13 3.13
N TYR A 203 -8.50 -0.64 2.41
CA TYR A 203 -9.87 -0.12 2.53
C TYR A 203 -10.45 -0.42 3.90
N ARG A 204 -10.83 0.65 4.62
CA ARG A 204 -11.36 0.58 5.99
C ARG A 204 -12.65 -0.23 6.12
N GLY A 205 -13.44 -0.29 5.04
CA GLY A 205 -14.66 -1.10 4.98
C GLY A 205 -14.44 -2.55 4.54
N GLY A 206 -13.25 -2.90 4.08
CA GLY A 206 -12.91 -4.21 3.52
C GLY A 206 -12.63 -4.17 2.01
N PRO A 207 -11.87 -5.16 1.49
CA PRO A 207 -11.33 -5.15 0.14
C PRO A 207 -12.22 -5.85 -0.92
N SER A 208 -13.33 -6.50 -0.51
CA SER A 208 -14.17 -7.28 -1.42
C SER A 208 -15.05 -6.41 -2.32
N ARG A 209 -15.56 -6.97 -3.43
CA ARG A 209 -16.47 -6.24 -4.33
C ARG A 209 -17.76 -5.84 -3.60
N GLU A 210 -18.26 -6.69 -2.71
CA GLU A 210 -19.40 -6.39 -1.84
C GLU A 210 -19.10 -5.28 -0.82
N ASP A 211 -17.88 -5.23 -0.26
CA ASP A 211 -17.47 -4.14 0.65
C ASP A 211 -17.38 -2.78 -0.07
N ILE A 212 -16.87 -2.79 -1.30
CA ILE A 212 -16.78 -1.60 -2.15
C ILE A 212 -18.19 -1.16 -2.58
N TYR A 213 -19.04 -2.10 -2.99
CA TYR A 213 -20.45 -1.82 -3.32
C TYR A 213 -21.19 -1.20 -2.13
N ARG A 214 -21.02 -1.78 -0.94
CA ARG A 214 -21.59 -1.23 0.31
C ARG A 214 -21.13 0.21 0.50
N THR A 215 -19.84 0.50 0.31
CA THR A 215 -19.30 1.86 0.44
C THR A 215 -19.98 2.87 -0.50
N PHE A 216 -20.18 2.51 -1.77
CA PHE A 216 -20.91 3.37 -2.72
C PHE A 216 -22.39 3.52 -2.37
N THR A 217 -22.99 2.49 -1.76
CA THR A 217 -24.43 2.48 -1.45
C THR A 217 -24.73 3.21 -0.14
N THR A 218 -23.87 3.11 0.87
CA THR A 218 -24.09 3.68 2.20
C THR A 218 -23.46 5.06 2.37
N GLY A 219 -22.47 5.40 1.53
CA GLY A 219 -21.56 6.50 1.79
C GLY A 219 -20.73 6.30 3.07
N LEU A 220 -19.91 7.29 3.41
CA LEU A 220 -19.08 7.29 4.61
C LEU A 220 -19.42 8.52 5.48
N ASN A 221 -20.35 8.38 6.44
CA ASN A 221 -20.77 9.49 7.28
C ASN A 221 -19.58 10.18 7.97
N GLY A 222 -19.67 11.51 8.10
CA GLY A 222 -18.60 12.32 8.64
C GLY A 222 -17.47 12.60 7.64
N THR A 223 -17.68 12.34 6.34
CA THR A 223 -16.66 12.57 5.29
C THR A 223 -17.29 13.12 4.01
N PRO A 224 -16.49 13.69 3.09
CA PRO A 224 -16.96 14.14 1.78
C PRO A 224 -17.37 13.01 0.82
N MET A 225 -17.27 11.73 1.19
CA MET A 225 -17.64 10.59 0.33
C MET A 225 -19.13 10.24 0.51
N PRO A 226 -20.01 10.66 -0.43
CA PRO A 226 -21.45 10.51 -0.28
C PRO A 226 -21.91 9.08 -0.60
N SER A 227 -23.19 8.82 -0.38
CA SER A 227 -23.88 7.69 -1.01
C SER A 227 -24.24 8.03 -2.47
N TYR A 228 -24.16 7.01 -3.31
CA TYR A 228 -24.61 7.01 -4.70
C TYR A 228 -25.86 6.15 -4.91
N ALA A 229 -26.54 5.71 -3.83
CA ALA A 229 -27.72 4.86 -3.91
C ALA A 229 -28.86 5.50 -4.70
N ASP A 230 -29.07 6.81 -4.52
CA ASP A 230 -30.11 7.60 -5.19
C ASP A 230 -29.66 8.21 -6.54
N LEU A 231 -28.35 8.21 -6.80
CA LEU A 231 -27.76 8.83 -7.99
C LEU A 231 -27.53 7.84 -9.12
N LEU A 232 -27.28 6.58 -8.78
CA LEU A 232 -26.91 5.53 -9.72
C LEU A 232 -27.75 4.30 -9.50
N GLU A 233 -28.16 3.66 -10.59
CA GLU A 233 -28.81 2.36 -10.56
C GLU A 233 -27.85 1.28 -10.04
N GLU A 234 -28.39 0.16 -9.55
CA GLU A 234 -27.59 -0.95 -9.01
C GLU A 234 -26.55 -1.49 -10.02
N GLU A 235 -26.92 -1.65 -11.30
CA GLU A 235 -25.99 -2.11 -12.34
C GLU A 235 -24.80 -1.15 -12.49
N ASP A 236 -25.05 0.15 -12.42
CA ASP A 236 -24.02 1.18 -12.57
C ASP A 236 -23.10 1.25 -11.35
N ARG A 237 -23.63 1.04 -10.14
CA ARG A 237 -22.81 0.87 -8.94
C ARG A 237 -21.91 -0.36 -9.04
N TRP A 238 -22.39 -1.48 -9.57
CA TRP A 238 -21.54 -2.66 -9.81
C TRP A 238 -20.48 -2.42 -10.89
N ASN A 239 -20.79 -1.66 -11.95
CA ASN A 239 -19.79 -1.25 -12.93
C ASN A 239 -18.70 -0.39 -12.28
N LEU A 240 -19.06 0.58 -11.43
CA LEU A 240 -18.10 1.37 -10.65
C LEU A 240 -17.23 0.50 -9.74
N VAL A 241 -17.82 -0.47 -9.05
CA VAL A 241 -17.09 -1.45 -8.23
C VAL A 241 -16.05 -2.18 -9.07
N ASP A 242 -16.41 -2.65 -10.27
CA ASP A 242 -15.48 -3.36 -11.14
C ASP A 242 -14.33 -2.49 -11.62
N TYR A 243 -14.59 -1.20 -11.89
CA TYR A 243 -13.52 -0.26 -12.20
C TYR A 243 -12.56 -0.10 -11.02
N VAL A 244 -13.06 0.26 -9.83
CA VAL A 244 -12.23 0.44 -8.63
C VAL A 244 -11.50 -0.85 -8.26
N PHE A 245 -12.15 -2.00 -8.37
CA PHE A 245 -11.54 -3.30 -8.14
C PHE A 245 -10.41 -3.60 -9.14
N SER A 246 -10.54 -3.15 -10.40
CA SER A 246 -9.51 -3.34 -11.44
C SER A 246 -8.26 -2.48 -11.25
N LEU A 247 -8.33 -1.41 -10.44
CA LEU A 247 -7.18 -0.51 -10.18
C LEU A 247 -6.14 -1.13 -9.23
N SER A 248 -6.51 -2.17 -8.48
CA SER A 248 -5.70 -2.72 -7.39
C SER A 248 -5.39 -4.19 -7.60
N ALA A 249 -4.19 -4.60 -7.19
CA ALA A 249 -3.89 -6.00 -6.92
C ALA A 249 -4.60 -6.50 -5.64
N ASP A 250 -4.57 -7.81 -5.40
CA ASP A 250 -5.20 -8.43 -4.23
C ASP A 250 -4.48 -8.08 -2.92
N GLU A 251 -3.16 -8.22 -2.91
CA GLU A 251 -2.27 -7.95 -1.79
C GLU A 251 -0.94 -7.40 -2.33
N PRO A 252 -0.17 -6.65 -1.51
CA PRO A 252 1.14 -6.16 -1.92
C PRO A 252 2.14 -7.32 -2.02
N ASP A 253 2.72 -7.53 -3.19
CA ASP A 253 3.82 -8.48 -3.41
C ASP A 253 5.16 -7.82 -3.07
N TYR A 254 5.46 -7.74 -1.76
CA TYR A 254 6.68 -7.08 -1.31
C TYR A 254 7.93 -7.89 -1.65
N ALA A 255 8.84 -7.23 -2.37
CA ALA A 255 10.13 -7.77 -2.76
C ALA A 255 11.13 -7.74 -1.60
N THR A 256 12.19 -8.55 -1.72
CA THR A 256 13.35 -8.53 -0.83
C THR A 256 14.64 -8.07 -1.55
N VAL A 257 14.61 -8.05 -2.88
CA VAL A 257 15.75 -7.75 -3.74
C VAL A 257 15.28 -6.96 -4.97
N VAL A 258 15.99 -5.89 -5.31
CA VAL A 258 15.90 -5.21 -6.61
C VAL A 258 16.85 -5.91 -7.57
N ILE A 259 16.35 -6.37 -8.72
CA ILE A 259 17.19 -6.99 -9.75
C ILE A 259 17.59 -5.93 -10.77
N ALA A 260 18.86 -5.54 -10.78
CA ALA A 260 19.42 -4.64 -11.79
C ALA A 260 19.75 -5.42 -13.06
N ARG A 261 19.02 -5.13 -14.15
CA ARG A 261 19.20 -5.78 -15.45
C ARG A 261 20.37 -5.16 -16.21
N LEU A 262 21.23 -6.01 -16.77
CA LEU A 262 22.29 -5.57 -17.67
C LEU A 262 21.67 -5.09 -19.00
N MET A 263 22.12 -3.94 -19.49
CA MET A 263 21.75 -3.41 -20.79
C MET A 263 22.95 -3.17 -21.70
N THR A 264 22.71 -3.22 -23.00
CA THR A 264 23.69 -2.85 -24.03
C THR A 264 23.59 -1.36 -24.35
N GLY A 265 24.70 -0.64 -24.26
CA GLY A 265 24.76 0.80 -24.53
C GLY A 265 25.06 1.64 -23.29
N GLU A 266 25.24 2.94 -23.47
CA GLU A 266 25.37 3.88 -22.36
C GLU A 266 23.99 4.28 -21.83
N ILE A 267 23.95 4.68 -20.57
CA ILE A 267 22.73 5.20 -19.93
C ILE A 267 22.75 6.71 -20.11
N ASP A 268 21.84 7.21 -20.93
CA ASP A 268 21.56 8.63 -21.09
C ASP A 268 20.39 9.00 -20.17
N ILE A 269 20.60 9.97 -19.29
CA ILE A 269 19.58 10.38 -18.32
C ILE A 269 18.35 10.99 -19.00
N GLU A 270 18.53 11.71 -20.11
CA GLU A 270 17.42 12.35 -20.84
C GLU A 270 16.44 11.34 -21.44
N GLN A 271 16.85 10.07 -21.57
CA GLN A 271 16.05 8.97 -22.11
C GLN A 271 15.79 7.87 -21.08
N ALA A 272 16.18 8.08 -19.82
CA ALA A 272 16.25 7.02 -18.83
C ALA A 272 14.88 6.41 -18.48
N SER A 273 13.79 7.18 -18.53
CA SER A 273 12.45 6.68 -18.21
C SER A 273 12.06 5.48 -19.08
N SER A 274 12.35 5.54 -20.38
CA SER A 274 12.05 4.45 -21.32
C SER A 274 12.83 3.15 -21.06
N LEU A 275 13.95 3.23 -20.33
CA LEU A 275 14.77 2.07 -19.98
C LEU A 275 14.03 1.13 -19.01
N PHE A 276 13.02 1.63 -18.32
CA PHE A 276 12.31 0.91 -17.25
C PHE A 276 10.97 0.30 -17.68
N ASP A 277 10.53 0.53 -18.91
CA ASP A 277 9.22 0.07 -19.43
C ASP A 277 9.09 -1.46 -19.37
N SER A 278 10.15 -2.18 -19.71
CA SER A 278 10.20 -3.65 -19.69
C SER A 278 10.81 -4.23 -18.42
N ILE A 279 11.18 -3.39 -17.45
CA ILE A 279 11.87 -3.82 -16.23
C ILE A 279 10.81 -4.07 -15.14
N PRO A 280 10.77 -5.27 -14.54
CA PRO A 280 9.84 -5.55 -13.46
C PRO A 280 10.15 -4.68 -12.25
N GLY A 281 9.09 -4.12 -11.65
CA GLY A 281 9.14 -3.38 -10.40
C GLY A 281 9.38 -4.30 -9.20
N ALA A 282 10.11 -3.80 -8.21
CA ALA A 282 10.26 -4.43 -6.91
C ALA A 282 9.64 -3.50 -5.85
N LEU A 283 8.52 -3.92 -5.26
CA LEU A 283 7.78 -3.12 -4.28
C LEU A 283 8.34 -3.33 -2.88
N PHE A 284 8.63 -2.26 -2.15
CA PHE A 284 9.12 -2.34 -0.77
C PHE A 284 8.19 -1.60 0.19
N PRO A 285 7.89 -2.17 1.37
CA PRO A 285 7.14 -1.47 2.39
C PRO A 285 8.02 -0.39 3.01
N MET A 286 7.44 0.78 3.19
CA MET A 286 8.03 1.86 3.98
C MET A 286 7.59 1.69 5.45
N ALA A 287 8.15 2.50 6.34
CA ALA A 287 7.74 2.66 7.74
C ALA A 287 8.00 4.08 8.20
N GLY A 288 7.20 4.60 9.13
CA GLY A 288 7.51 5.86 9.78
C GLY A 288 8.71 5.70 10.72
N GLN A 289 9.65 6.65 10.69
CA GLN A 289 10.70 6.72 11.70
C GLN A 289 10.09 6.95 13.09
N VAL A 290 10.30 6.06 14.05
CA VAL A 290 9.76 6.21 15.42
C VAL A 290 10.80 6.11 16.53
N ILE A 291 12.07 5.88 16.22
CA ILE A 291 13.10 5.62 17.23
C ILE A 291 13.80 6.92 17.64
N GLU A 292 14.25 7.69 16.66
CA GLU A 292 15.00 8.93 16.85
C GLU A 292 14.08 10.18 16.87
N PRO A 293 14.54 11.34 17.39
CA PRO A 293 13.82 12.61 17.25
C PRO A 293 13.49 12.96 15.79
N GLY A 294 12.37 13.66 15.58
CA GLY A 294 11.77 13.81 14.26
C GLY A 294 10.99 12.56 13.85
N ARG A 295 10.08 12.09 14.71
CA ARG A 295 9.29 10.89 14.44
C ARG A 295 8.22 11.17 13.40
N GLU A 296 7.99 10.21 12.50
CA GLU A 296 6.87 10.19 11.57
C GLU A 296 5.76 9.27 12.08
N PHE A 297 4.73 9.86 12.67
CA PHE A 297 3.56 9.15 13.20
C PHE A 297 2.46 8.93 12.16
N PHE A 298 2.46 9.74 11.09
CA PHE A 298 1.37 9.93 10.14
C PHE A 298 1.83 9.67 8.71
N ARG A 299 2.68 8.67 8.52
CA ARG A 299 3.18 8.29 7.20
C ARG A 299 2.06 8.27 6.15
N SER A 300 2.28 8.97 5.06
CA SER A 300 1.41 8.95 3.89
C SER A 300 1.88 7.93 2.86
N ILE A 301 3.20 7.80 2.71
CA ILE A 301 3.81 6.88 1.76
C ILE A 301 3.98 5.50 2.43
N ASP A 302 3.25 4.52 1.91
CA ASP A 302 3.21 3.17 2.46
C ASP A 302 4.18 2.19 1.80
N ALA A 303 4.50 2.40 0.51
CA ALA A 303 5.40 1.57 -0.27
C ALA A 303 6.13 2.37 -1.37
N VAL A 304 7.23 1.81 -1.88
CA VAL A 304 7.99 2.33 -3.02
C VAL A 304 8.27 1.22 -4.03
N ASP A 305 7.97 1.47 -5.31
CA ASP A 305 8.37 0.62 -6.42
C ASP A 305 9.78 1.00 -6.87
N VAL A 306 10.66 0.00 -7.00
CA VAL A 306 12.05 0.23 -7.40
C VAL A 306 12.41 -0.64 -8.58
N LYS A 307 12.98 0.00 -9.61
CA LYS A 307 13.53 -0.68 -10.79
C LYS A 307 14.99 -0.28 -10.96
N ALA A 308 15.80 -1.20 -11.47
CA ALA A 308 17.20 -0.92 -11.72
C ALA A 308 17.69 -1.52 -13.04
N VAL A 309 18.57 -0.77 -13.70
CA VAL A 309 19.30 -1.21 -14.89
C VAL A 309 20.75 -0.78 -14.76
N TYR A 310 21.66 -1.48 -15.42
CA TYR A 310 23.06 -1.11 -15.41
C TYR A 310 23.75 -1.41 -16.75
N SER A 311 24.80 -0.66 -17.05
CA SER A 311 25.64 -0.80 -18.24
C SER A 311 27.09 -1.09 -17.85
N ALA A 312 28.02 -1.01 -18.80
CA ALA A 312 29.45 -1.16 -18.51
C ALA A 312 29.93 -0.14 -17.46
N ASN A 313 29.45 1.10 -17.54
CA ASN A 313 29.98 2.22 -16.75
C ASN A 313 28.97 2.78 -15.74
N HIS A 314 27.68 2.68 -16.00
CA HIS A 314 26.64 3.35 -15.21
C HIS A 314 25.63 2.38 -14.61
N ILE A 315 25.00 2.79 -13.52
CA ILE A 315 23.80 2.18 -12.95
C ILE A 315 22.71 3.25 -12.90
N ALA A 316 21.48 2.86 -13.23
CA ALA A 316 20.30 3.69 -13.05
C ALA A 316 19.29 2.98 -12.14
N ILE A 317 18.75 3.72 -11.18
CA ILE A 317 17.77 3.24 -10.21
C ILE A 317 16.58 4.18 -10.25
N ARG A 318 15.41 3.66 -10.66
CA ARG A 318 14.13 4.37 -10.60
C ARG A 318 13.43 4.03 -9.29
N LEU A 319 12.94 5.04 -8.59
CA LEU A 319 11.98 4.91 -7.50
C LEU A 319 10.65 5.52 -7.94
N ALA A 320 9.54 4.87 -7.60
CA ALA A 320 8.22 5.41 -7.83
C ALA A 320 7.28 5.17 -6.64
N TRP A 321 6.45 6.16 -6.33
CA TRP A 321 5.45 6.08 -5.27
C TRP A 321 4.25 6.97 -5.61
N ASN A 322 3.09 6.60 -5.08
CA ASN A 322 1.89 7.42 -5.20
C ASN A 322 1.97 8.59 -4.22
N ASP A 323 1.62 9.79 -4.69
CA ASP A 323 1.55 10.99 -3.89
C ASP A 323 0.36 11.86 -4.31
N MET A 324 -0.22 12.57 -3.36
CA MET A 324 -1.42 13.40 -3.58
C MET A 324 -1.12 14.62 -4.45
N SER A 325 0.09 15.17 -4.31
CA SER A 325 0.57 16.33 -5.05
C SER A 325 2.07 16.22 -5.27
N ALA A 326 2.56 16.94 -6.29
CA ALA A 326 3.99 17.20 -6.43
C ALA A 326 4.33 18.48 -5.67
N ASP A 327 4.68 18.35 -4.40
CA ASP A 327 5.06 19.48 -3.56
C ASP A 327 6.49 19.89 -3.90
N ARG A 328 6.62 20.88 -4.80
CA ARG A 328 7.92 21.41 -5.29
C ARG A 328 8.32 22.75 -4.69
N SER A 329 7.61 23.22 -3.67
CA SER A 329 7.92 24.46 -2.94
C SER A 329 8.59 24.16 -1.61
N GLY A 330 9.49 25.04 -1.16
CA GLY A 330 10.20 24.86 0.10
C GLY A 330 11.61 24.29 -0.11
N HIS A 331 12.12 23.61 0.91
CA HIS A 331 13.42 22.93 0.86
C HIS A 331 13.43 21.75 1.82
N ASN A 332 14.01 20.65 1.37
CA ASN A 332 14.21 19.45 2.15
C ASN A 332 15.67 19.01 2.12
N SER A 333 16.12 18.37 3.19
CA SER A 333 17.45 17.77 3.27
C SER A 333 17.48 16.77 4.41
N PRO A 334 18.22 15.64 4.25
CA PRO A 334 18.35 14.65 5.31
C PRO A 334 19.01 15.22 6.58
N ALA A 335 19.77 16.30 6.45
CA ALA A 335 20.48 16.96 7.55
C ALA A 335 19.64 18.00 8.30
N ILE A 336 18.42 18.32 7.85
CA ILE A 336 17.59 19.34 8.51
C ILE A 336 17.15 18.83 9.89
N PRO A 337 17.42 19.57 10.98
CA PRO A 337 16.92 19.24 12.30
C PRO A 337 15.39 19.35 12.34
N VAL A 338 14.74 18.31 12.88
CA VAL A 338 13.28 18.32 13.11
C VAL A 338 13.02 18.47 14.60
N PRO A 339 12.17 19.41 15.03
CA PRO A 339 11.73 19.51 16.41
C PRO A 339 11.08 18.19 16.90
N VAL A 340 11.08 18.00 18.22
CA VAL A 340 10.28 16.92 18.82
C VAL A 340 8.81 17.19 18.50
N PHE A 341 8.07 16.15 18.13
CA PHE A 341 6.64 16.26 17.88
C PHE A 341 5.93 16.76 19.14
N ASP A 342 5.20 17.85 18.97
CA ASP A 342 4.36 18.46 19.98
C ASP A 342 2.93 18.53 19.38
N PRO A 343 1.97 17.77 19.93
CA PRO A 343 0.61 17.74 19.40
C PRO A 343 -0.13 19.07 19.56
N ASP A 344 0.33 19.94 20.47
CA ASP A 344 -0.25 21.25 20.75
C ASP A 344 0.45 22.37 19.96
N ALA A 345 1.49 22.05 19.18
CA ALA A 345 2.19 23.03 18.38
C ALA A 345 1.33 23.55 17.22
N GLU A 346 1.39 24.86 17.01
CA GLU A 346 0.79 25.52 15.84
C GLU A 346 1.29 24.89 14.54
N ALA A 347 0.38 24.70 13.59
CA ALA A 347 0.73 24.14 12.30
C ALA A 347 1.72 25.07 11.57
N SER A 348 2.87 24.53 11.17
CA SER A 348 3.83 25.28 10.36
C SER A 348 3.17 25.82 9.09
N THR A 349 3.46 27.07 8.76
CA THR A 349 3.09 27.74 7.51
C THR A 349 4.22 27.73 6.48
N GLU A 350 5.35 27.09 6.80
CA GLU A 350 6.42 26.85 5.83
C GLU A 350 5.95 25.87 4.76
N ASP A 351 6.38 26.12 3.53
CA ASP A 351 6.25 25.15 2.44
C ASP A 351 7.29 24.04 2.62
N PHE A 352 6.92 22.81 2.25
CA PHE A 352 7.77 21.63 2.32
C PHE A 352 7.78 20.98 0.95
N SER A 353 8.97 20.55 0.53
CA SER A 353 9.12 19.84 -0.72
C SER A 353 9.18 18.34 -0.51
N ASP A 354 8.62 17.62 -1.48
CA ASP A 354 8.83 16.19 -1.60
C ASP A 354 10.32 15.90 -1.78
N ALA A 355 10.76 14.77 -1.24
CA ALA A 355 12.14 14.37 -1.39
C ALA A 355 12.31 12.85 -1.37
N VAL A 356 13.45 12.40 -1.88
CA VAL A 356 13.80 10.98 -1.92
C VAL A 356 15.28 10.80 -1.65
N ALA A 357 15.61 9.71 -0.97
CA ALA A 357 16.98 9.26 -0.80
C ALA A 357 17.13 7.74 -0.99
N LEU A 358 18.24 7.38 -1.62
CA LEU A 358 18.83 6.05 -1.59
C LEU A 358 20.01 6.09 -0.62
N GLN A 359 20.19 5.05 0.18
CA GLN A 359 21.40 4.90 0.97
C GLN A 359 22.07 3.54 0.75
N PHE A 360 23.39 3.57 0.75
CA PHE A 360 24.28 2.42 0.64
C PHE A 360 25.30 2.47 1.77
N PRO A 361 25.90 1.34 2.19
CA PRO A 361 27.07 1.40 3.05
C PRO A 361 28.19 2.22 2.38
N ALA A 362 28.79 3.17 3.10
CA ALA A 362 29.88 4.00 2.55
C ALA A 362 31.15 3.19 2.26
N LYS A 363 31.28 2.01 2.89
CA LYS A 363 32.33 1.03 2.64
C LYS A 363 31.73 -0.36 2.63
N THR A 364 32.17 -1.19 1.70
CA THR A 364 31.90 -2.63 1.72
C THR A 364 32.60 -3.26 2.92
N GLY A 365 31.83 -3.92 3.78
CA GLY A 365 32.33 -4.56 4.99
C GLY A 365 31.37 -5.64 5.49
N SER A 366 31.80 -6.41 6.49
CA SER A 366 31.00 -7.51 7.06
C SER A 366 29.88 -7.04 7.99
N VAL A 367 29.86 -5.76 8.35
CA VAL A 367 28.86 -5.17 9.26
C VAL A 367 28.08 -4.13 8.48
N LEU A 368 26.76 -4.33 8.38
CA LEU A 368 25.86 -3.34 7.81
C LEU A 368 25.74 -2.16 8.78
N PRO A 369 25.91 -0.91 8.31
CA PRO A 369 25.56 0.27 9.09
C PRO A 369 24.11 0.22 9.57
N TYR A 370 23.78 1.00 10.59
CA TYR A 370 22.38 1.19 10.94
C TYR A 370 21.61 1.86 9.79
N PHE A 371 20.37 1.45 9.52
CA PHE A 371 19.61 1.94 8.37
C PHE A 371 19.12 3.39 8.53
N LEU A 372 19.21 3.96 9.74
CA LEU A 372 18.90 5.37 9.99
C LEU A 372 20.13 6.27 9.78
N PHE A 373 20.58 6.32 8.53
CA PHE A 373 21.76 7.07 8.10
C PHE A 373 23.06 6.68 8.80
N GLY A 374 23.24 5.39 9.10
CA GLY A 374 24.46 4.84 9.65
C GLY A 374 24.61 5.03 11.15
N ASP A 375 25.84 4.83 11.62
CA ASP A 375 26.24 5.02 13.01
C ASP A 375 27.66 5.60 13.08
N ARG A 376 28.11 5.92 14.29
CA ARG A 376 29.43 6.55 14.51
C ARG A 376 30.61 5.74 13.93
N ARG A 377 30.48 4.42 13.84
CA ARG A 377 31.52 3.49 13.36
C ARG A 377 31.32 3.15 11.89
N ASN A 378 30.08 2.94 11.47
CA ASN A 378 29.72 2.49 10.13
C ASN A 378 28.91 3.58 9.43
N ALA A 379 29.53 4.23 8.45
CA ALA A 379 28.89 5.30 7.70
C ALA A 379 28.06 4.76 6.52
N VAL A 380 27.09 5.54 6.07
CA VAL A 380 26.38 5.33 4.81
C VAL A 380 26.70 6.44 3.82
N ASP A 381 26.64 6.10 2.54
CA ASP A 381 26.58 7.02 1.41
C ASP A 381 25.10 7.24 1.07
N ILE A 382 24.68 8.49 0.96
CA ILE A 382 23.28 8.88 0.76
C ILE A 382 23.22 9.69 -0.53
N TRP A 383 22.43 9.21 -1.48
CA TRP A 383 22.05 9.96 -2.68
C TRP A 383 20.68 10.54 -2.42
N PHE A 384 20.56 11.86 -2.54
CA PHE A 384 19.38 12.60 -2.14
C PHE A 384 18.93 13.49 -3.29
N ALA A 385 17.62 13.66 -3.44
CA ALA A 385 17.04 14.66 -4.31
C ALA A 385 15.93 15.39 -3.54
N ASP A 386 16.08 16.71 -3.44
CA ASP A 386 15.01 17.63 -3.08
C ASP A 386 14.22 17.94 -4.35
N LEU A 387 12.96 17.52 -4.43
CA LEU A 387 12.16 17.60 -5.65
C LEU A 387 11.61 19.01 -5.91
N ALA A 388 11.95 19.99 -5.06
CA ALA A 388 11.87 21.40 -5.40
C ALA A 388 12.85 21.83 -6.50
N GLY A 389 13.93 21.06 -6.69
CA GLY A 389 14.92 21.27 -7.75
C GLY A 389 15.08 20.06 -8.66
N ASP A 390 16.01 20.18 -9.61
CA ASP A 390 16.32 19.14 -10.59
C ASP A 390 17.77 18.61 -10.44
N GLU A 391 18.41 18.90 -9.30
CA GLU A 391 19.77 18.45 -8.97
C GLU A 391 19.76 17.49 -7.78
N ALA A 392 20.61 16.47 -7.84
CA ALA A 392 20.84 15.61 -6.69
C ALA A 392 21.90 16.20 -5.78
N GLU A 393 21.88 15.76 -4.52
CA GLU A 393 22.93 15.98 -3.55
C GLU A 393 23.43 14.64 -3.03
N ARG A 394 24.64 14.64 -2.48
CA ARG A 394 25.26 13.46 -1.91
C ARG A 394 25.77 13.76 -0.50
N PHE A 395 25.53 12.85 0.43
CA PHE A 395 25.91 13.00 1.84
C PHE A 395 26.58 11.73 2.36
N THR A 396 27.46 11.90 3.34
CA THR A 396 27.89 10.82 4.23
C THR A 396 27.13 10.91 5.55
N GLY A 397 26.44 9.84 5.92
CA GLY A 397 25.75 9.71 7.21
C GLY A 397 26.53 8.87 8.21
N ARG A 398 26.67 9.36 9.45
CA ARG A 398 27.27 8.64 10.60
C ARG A 398 26.31 8.58 11.79
N GLY A 399 25.03 8.42 11.48
CA GLY A 399 23.89 8.67 12.36
C GLY A 399 23.06 9.84 11.86
N SER A 400 21.79 9.87 12.22
CA SER A 400 20.85 10.93 11.82
C SER A 400 21.19 12.32 12.39
N ASP A 401 22.06 12.37 13.41
CA ASP A 401 22.59 13.61 14.01
C ASP A 401 23.91 14.09 13.35
N ASN A 402 24.48 13.32 12.43
CA ASN A 402 25.76 13.62 11.81
C ASN A 402 25.76 13.24 10.32
N ILE A 403 25.24 14.15 9.52
CA ILE A 403 25.12 14.04 8.06
C ILE A 403 25.90 15.19 7.45
N THR A 404 26.88 14.88 6.61
CA THR A 404 27.78 15.87 6.01
C THR A 404 27.74 15.77 4.48
N PRO A 405 27.63 16.89 3.75
CA PRO A 405 27.70 16.89 2.30
C PRO A 405 29.02 16.27 1.80
N GLU A 406 28.94 15.49 0.73
CA GLU A 406 30.06 14.85 0.03
C GLU A 406 29.82 15.00 -1.49
N PRO A 407 30.10 16.17 -2.08
CA PRO A 407 29.69 16.50 -3.44
C PRO A 407 30.48 15.76 -4.53
N LEU A 408 31.56 15.06 -4.17
CA LEU A 408 32.33 14.27 -5.12
C LEU A 408 31.48 13.07 -5.58
N GLY A 409 31.34 12.88 -6.89
CA GLY A 409 30.57 11.76 -7.43
C GLY A 409 29.09 11.83 -7.07
N THR A 410 28.50 13.03 -6.99
CA THR A 410 27.04 13.20 -6.89
C THR A 410 26.37 12.55 -8.12
N PRO A 411 25.32 11.73 -7.94
CA PRO A 411 24.62 11.13 -9.07
C PRO A 411 23.86 12.20 -9.87
N LEU A 412 23.53 11.89 -11.12
CA LEU A 412 22.53 12.65 -11.86
C LEU A 412 21.14 12.21 -11.42
N VAL A 413 20.15 13.11 -11.48
CA VAL A 413 18.75 12.81 -11.18
C VAL A 413 17.83 13.36 -12.27
N ASP A 414 16.78 12.61 -12.57
CA ASP A 414 15.62 13.05 -13.36
C ASP A 414 14.36 12.70 -12.57
N ALA A 415 13.42 13.65 -12.48
CA ALA A 415 12.23 13.52 -11.65
C ALA A 415 10.98 14.02 -12.38
N SER A 416 10.01 13.14 -12.52
CA SER A 416 8.70 13.43 -13.12
C SER A 416 7.59 13.08 -12.14
N TYR A 417 6.46 13.78 -12.26
CA TYR A 417 5.23 13.47 -11.56
C TYR A 417 4.10 13.47 -12.56
N GLU A 418 3.43 12.34 -12.71
CA GLU A 418 2.34 12.14 -13.65
C GLU A 418 1.26 11.29 -12.99
N ASP A 419 0.01 11.74 -13.10
CA ASP A 419 -1.16 10.97 -12.65
C ASP A 419 -1.00 10.40 -11.23
N GLY A 420 -0.63 11.24 -10.27
CA GLY A 420 -0.51 10.85 -8.87
C GLY A 420 0.71 10.02 -8.50
N GLU A 421 1.67 9.83 -9.41
CA GLU A 421 2.88 9.02 -9.15
C GLU A 421 4.14 9.85 -9.41
N TRP A 422 5.03 9.91 -8.41
CA TRP A 422 6.40 10.36 -8.58
C TRP A 422 7.22 9.26 -9.25
N SER A 423 8.11 9.63 -10.17
CA SER A 423 9.11 8.77 -10.79
C SER A 423 10.46 9.48 -10.79
N VAL A 424 11.37 9.02 -9.93
CA VAL A 424 12.69 9.62 -9.74
C VAL A 424 13.78 8.62 -10.12
N ILE A 425 14.66 9.02 -11.02
CA ILE A 425 15.73 8.18 -11.57
C ILE A 425 17.07 8.75 -11.16
N PHE A 426 17.85 7.99 -10.39
CA PHE A 426 19.25 8.30 -10.12
C PHE A 426 20.16 7.56 -11.10
N VAL A 427 21.11 8.26 -11.71
CA VAL A 427 22.16 7.67 -12.57
C VAL A 427 23.53 7.93 -11.97
N GLN A 428 24.34 6.88 -11.82
CA GLN A 428 25.65 6.95 -11.18
C GLN A 428 26.70 6.10 -11.89
N GLU A 429 27.96 6.52 -11.85
CA GLU A 429 29.09 5.68 -12.25
C GLU A 429 29.21 4.45 -11.33
N ARG A 430 29.37 3.27 -11.91
CA ARG A 430 29.46 2.01 -11.16
C ARG A 430 30.67 1.91 -10.24
N GLN A 431 31.71 2.68 -10.54
CA GLN A 431 32.99 2.74 -9.82
C GLN A 431 33.28 4.18 -9.38
N ALA A 432 32.24 4.91 -8.95
CA ALA A 432 32.37 6.28 -8.48
C ALA A 432 33.34 6.38 -7.28
N GLU A 433 34.15 7.44 -7.26
CA GLU A 433 35.00 7.74 -6.10
C GLU A 433 34.12 7.99 -4.85
N GLY A 434 34.48 7.34 -3.73
CA GLY A 434 33.84 7.58 -2.44
C GLY A 434 32.55 6.80 -2.13
N GLY A 435 32.15 5.81 -2.94
CA GLY A 435 30.94 4.98 -2.71
C GLY A 435 31.19 3.46 -2.71
N SER A 436 30.11 2.69 -2.55
CA SER A 436 30.14 1.23 -2.78
C SER A 436 30.23 0.92 -4.28
N PRO A 437 31.12 0.00 -4.71
CA PRO A 437 31.20 -0.38 -6.12
C PRO A 437 29.99 -1.24 -6.52
N PHE A 438 29.48 -1.01 -7.73
CA PHE A 438 28.37 -1.77 -8.31
C PHE A 438 28.93 -2.84 -9.26
N GLU A 439 29.43 -3.94 -8.70
CA GLU A 439 30.01 -5.04 -9.46
C GLU A 439 28.94 -6.03 -9.97
N ALA A 440 29.13 -6.55 -11.18
CA ALA A 440 28.23 -7.54 -11.74
C ALA A 440 28.33 -8.85 -10.92
N GLY A 441 27.19 -9.47 -10.64
CA GLY A 441 27.08 -10.65 -9.78
C GLY A 441 27.09 -10.36 -8.28
N SER A 442 27.10 -9.07 -7.86
CA SER A 442 27.14 -8.69 -6.44
C SER A 442 25.77 -8.33 -5.87
N PHE A 443 25.64 -8.43 -4.54
CA PHE A 443 24.52 -7.92 -3.76
C PHE A 443 24.95 -6.67 -3.02
N VAL A 444 24.41 -5.52 -3.42
CA VAL A 444 24.69 -4.22 -2.79
C VAL A 444 23.56 -3.89 -1.82
N PRO A 445 23.82 -3.72 -0.51
CA PRO A 445 22.77 -3.33 0.43
C PRO A 445 22.22 -1.95 0.10
N VAL A 446 20.90 -1.80 0.08
CA VAL A 446 20.21 -0.54 -0.22
C VAL A 446 19.05 -0.32 0.76
N ALA A 447 18.82 0.93 1.14
CA ALA A 447 17.60 1.34 1.84
C ALA A 447 17.08 2.65 1.26
N PHE A 448 15.78 2.89 1.44
CA PHE A 448 15.04 3.99 0.84
C PHE A 448 14.55 4.94 1.92
N SER A 449 14.45 6.23 1.58
CA SER A 449 13.80 7.24 2.40
C SER A 449 12.99 8.16 1.49
N LEU A 450 11.76 8.47 1.90
CA LEU A 450 10.82 9.30 1.17
C LEU A 450 10.20 10.32 2.11
N TRP A 451 10.00 11.52 1.60
CA TRP A 451 9.38 12.63 2.33
C TRP A 451 8.21 13.16 1.50
N ASP A 452 7.02 13.17 2.10
CA ASP A 452 5.83 13.84 1.58
C ASP A 452 5.76 15.28 2.12
N GLY A 453 5.88 16.26 1.23
CA GLY A 453 5.82 17.69 1.49
C GLY A 453 4.47 18.11 2.05
N PHE A 454 3.36 17.60 1.49
CA PHE A 454 2.02 17.82 2.01
C PHE A 454 1.88 17.34 3.47
N ASN A 455 2.56 16.25 3.85
CA ASN A 455 2.62 15.74 5.22
C ASN A 455 3.63 16.46 6.14
N LYS A 456 4.32 17.47 5.60
CA LYS A 456 5.35 18.25 6.28
C LYS A 456 6.49 17.36 6.78
N GLU A 457 6.90 16.41 5.94
CA GLU A 457 8.03 15.53 6.19
C GLU A 457 9.32 16.24 5.77
N ARG A 458 10.35 16.21 6.64
CA ARG A 458 11.71 16.66 6.30
C ARG A 458 12.75 16.03 7.23
N GLY A 459 14.01 16.03 6.84
CA GLY A 459 15.10 15.55 7.70
C GLY A 459 14.84 14.15 8.24
N ASN A 460 14.73 14.01 9.57
CA ASN A 460 14.48 12.69 10.17
C ASN A 460 13.00 12.26 10.24
N LYS A 461 12.06 13.19 10.01
CA LYS A 461 10.63 12.91 9.93
C LYS A 461 10.29 12.51 8.50
N ARG A 462 10.18 11.20 8.26
CA ARG A 462 10.06 10.60 6.93
C ARG A 462 9.54 9.16 6.95
N GLY A 463 9.12 8.69 5.78
CA GLY A 463 9.03 7.26 5.48
C GLY A 463 10.41 6.66 5.17
N LEU A 464 10.69 5.46 5.67
CA LEU A 464 11.93 4.73 5.39
C LEU A 464 11.75 3.22 5.27
N SER A 465 12.69 2.56 4.61
CA SER A 465 12.77 1.10 4.54
C SER A 465 13.84 0.54 5.48
N SER A 466 13.78 -0.76 5.78
CA SER A 466 14.97 -1.48 6.29
C SER A 466 16.00 -1.68 5.18
N TRP A 467 17.12 -2.34 5.51
CA TRP A 467 18.04 -2.84 4.49
C TRP A 467 17.39 -3.91 3.62
N TYR A 468 17.50 -3.72 2.30
CA TYR A 468 17.26 -4.69 1.25
C TYR A 468 18.53 -4.84 0.41
N TYR A 469 18.43 -5.51 -0.75
CA TYR A 469 19.56 -5.69 -1.64
C TYR A 469 19.24 -5.28 -3.07
N LEU A 470 20.23 -4.69 -3.73
CA LEU A 470 20.30 -4.51 -5.16
C LEU A 470 21.23 -5.58 -5.72
N TYR A 471 20.67 -6.52 -6.48
CA TYR A 471 21.41 -7.58 -7.13
C TYR A 471 21.71 -7.19 -8.57
N LEU A 472 23.00 -7.12 -8.93
CA LEU A 472 23.42 -6.87 -10.30
C LEU A 472 23.58 -8.20 -11.03
N GLU A 473 22.69 -8.50 -11.98
CA GLU A 473 22.77 -9.77 -12.71
C GLU A 473 24.05 -9.83 -13.53
N PRO A 474 24.84 -10.91 -13.45
CA PRO A 474 26.03 -11.04 -14.29
C PRO A 474 25.65 -11.08 -15.77
N ALA A 475 26.56 -10.59 -16.63
CA ALA A 475 26.40 -10.79 -18.07
C ALA A 475 26.29 -12.29 -18.36
N GLU A 476 25.29 -12.69 -19.17
CA GLU A 476 25.23 -14.07 -19.65
C GLU A 476 26.49 -14.34 -20.49
N GLU A 477 27.39 -15.18 -19.97
CA GLU A 477 28.45 -15.73 -20.80
C GLU A 477 27.80 -16.70 -21.77
N GLU A 478 27.72 -16.35 -23.06
CA GLU A 478 27.32 -17.29 -24.10
C GLU A 478 28.19 -18.54 -23.97
N TRP A 479 27.57 -19.67 -23.62
CA TRP A 479 28.24 -20.96 -23.59
C TRP A 479 28.74 -21.26 -25.00
N SER A 480 30.02 -20.96 -25.26
CA SER A 480 30.55 -21.14 -26.60
C SER A 480 30.67 -22.63 -26.90
N ILE A 481 29.71 -23.12 -27.69
CA ILE A 481 29.68 -24.48 -28.24
C ILE A 481 31.00 -24.79 -28.96
N LEU A 482 31.68 -23.78 -29.51
CA LEU A 482 32.92 -23.92 -30.28
C LEU A 482 34.07 -24.57 -29.46
N PRO A 483 34.53 -24.03 -28.32
CA PRO A 483 35.56 -24.69 -27.52
C PRO A 483 35.12 -26.07 -27.01
N THR A 484 33.85 -26.27 -26.65
CA THR A 484 33.36 -27.61 -26.27
C THR A 484 33.47 -28.62 -27.43
N LEU A 485 33.12 -28.21 -28.66
CA LEU A 485 33.28 -29.02 -29.86
C LEU A 485 34.77 -29.23 -30.22
N GLN A 486 35.62 -28.22 -30.04
CA GLN A 486 37.07 -28.33 -30.26
C GLN A 486 37.70 -29.34 -29.29
N TRP A 487 37.38 -29.24 -28.00
CA TRP A 487 37.84 -30.19 -26.99
C TRP A 487 37.27 -31.59 -27.24
N GLY A 488 35.98 -31.69 -27.59
CA GLY A 488 35.34 -32.95 -27.96
C GLY A 488 36.02 -33.62 -29.17
N LEU A 489 36.32 -32.86 -30.22
CA LEU A 489 37.03 -33.36 -31.40
C LEU A 489 38.47 -33.76 -31.08
N ALA A 490 39.18 -32.96 -30.27
CA ALA A 490 40.54 -33.28 -29.83
C ALA A 490 40.58 -34.58 -29.03
N THR A 491 39.64 -34.77 -28.09
CA THR A 491 39.51 -36.02 -27.32
C THR A 491 39.21 -37.20 -28.25
N LEU A 492 38.32 -37.04 -29.23
CA LEU A 492 37.98 -38.08 -30.18
C LEU A 492 39.18 -38.46 -31.08
N LEU A 493 39.96 -37.50 -31.54
CA LEU A 493 41.19 -37.73 -32.31
C LEU A 493 42.25 -38.47 -31.50
N VAL A 494 42.43 -38.11 -30.22
CA VAL A 494 43.33 -38.83 -29.30
C VAL A 494 42.88 -40.27 -29.11
N GLN A 495 41.58 -40.51 -28.88
CA GLN A 495 41.05 -41.87 -28.78
C GLN A 495 41.26 -42.66 -30.07
N PHE A 496 41.02 -42.06 -31.23
CA PHE A 496 41.27 -42.69 -32.53
C PHE A 496 42.75 -43.04 -32.72
N ALA A 497 43.67 -42.14 -32.35
CA ALA A 497 45.11 -42.38 -32.44
C ALA A 497 45.55 -43.53 -31.52
N ILE A 498 45.02 -43.61 -30.30
CA ILE A 498 45.28 -44.71 -29.35
C ILE A 498 44.74 -46.03 -29.93
N VAL A 499 43.49 -46.07 -30.37
CA VAL A 499 42.87 -47.28 -30.95
C VAL A 499 43.63 -47.74 -32.20
N TYR A 500 44.00 -46.81 -33.09
CA TYR A 500 44.79 -47.10 -34.28
C TYR A 500 46.17 -47.64 -33.92
N GLY A 501 46.86 -47.02 -32.96
CA GLY A 501 48.17 -47.48 -32.46
C GLY A 501 48.11 -48.88 -31.87
N VAL A 502 47.08 -49.17 -31.07
CA VAL A 502 46.81 -50.50 -30.50
C VAL A 502 46.53 -51.52 -31.59
N ARG A 503 45.62 -51.22 -32.54
CA ARG A 503 45.30 -52.11 -33.66
C ARG A 503 46.52 -52.40 -34.53
N ARG A 504 47.35 -51.40 -34.84
CA ARG A 504 48.58 -51.57 -35.62
C ARG A 504 49.60 -52.44 -34.87
N LYS A 505 49.75 -52.26 -33.55
CA LYS A 505 50.63 -53.10 -32.72
C LYS A 505 50.20 -54.57 -32.76
N TYR A 506 48.90 -54.85 -32.65
CA TYR A 506 48.38 -56.23 -32.70
C TYR A 506 48.36 -56.82 -34.11
N ALA A 507 48.11 -56.04 -35.16
CA ALA A 507 48.23 -56.50 -36.55
C ALA A 507 49.66 -56.91 -36.90
N ASN A 508 50.67 -56.21 -36.38
CA ASN A 508 52.07 -56.58 -36.53
C ASN A 508 52.48 -57.83 -35.71
N HIS A 509 51.72 -58.19 -34.67
CA HIS A 509 51.95 -59.43 -33.89
C HIS A 509 51.20 -60.63 -34.49
N ALA A 510 50.09 -60.43 -35.20
CA ALA A 510 49.36 -61.50 -35.87
C ALA A 510 50.07 -62.07 -37.12
N GLY A 511 51.15 -61.40 -37.59
CA GLY A 511 52.01 -61.90 -38.67
C GLY A 511 53.10 -62.89 -38.23
N GLN A 512 53.24 -63.17 -36.93
CA GLN A 512 54.17 -64.17 -36.39
C GLN A 512 53.40 -65.37 -35.82
N GLY A 513 52.73 -66.11 -36.70
CA GLY A 513 52.32 -67.49 -36.39
C GLY A 513 53.56 -68.39 -36.36
N PRO A 514 53.62 -69.40 -35.46
CA PRO A 514 54.79 -70.25 -35.31
C PRO A 514 55.00 -71.09 -36.57
N HIS A 515 56.14 -70.89 -37.23
CA HIS A 515 56.61 -71.82 -38.25
C HIS A 515 57.10 -73.10 -37.56
N ASP A 516 56.41 -74.20 -37.84
CA ASP A 516 56.91 -75.56 -37.71
C ASP A 516 58.27 -75.74 -38.41
N ARG A 517 59.21 -76.35 -37.67
CA ARG A 517 60.41 -77.15 -38.05
C ARG A 517 61.38 -77.08 -36.84
N GLN A 518 61.73 -78.14 -36.11
CA GLN A 518 61.66 -79.60 -36.26
C GLN A 518 61.48 -80.22 -34.87
#